data_AF-A0A2G6GAJ1-F1
#
_entry.id   AF-A0A2G6GAJ1-F1
#
_cell.length_a   1.000
_cell.length_b   1.000
_cell.length_c   1.000
_cell.angle_alpha   90.00
_cell.angle_beta   90.00
_cell.angle_gamma   90.00
#
_symmetry.space_group_name_H-M   'P 1'
#
loop_
_entity.id
_entity.type
_entity.pdbx_description
1 polymer ?
#
loop_
_entity_poly.entity_id
_entity_poly.type
_entity_poly.pdbx_seq_one_letter_code
_entity_poly.pdbx_strand_id
1 'polypeptide(L)'
;MKKLFKSINVNDMNRDDFLIAYILSEVSDNQYKNQDFINIEIDGYPKEKIDYHIFLLKDAGFVTVAENKEKREMPVLLTWKGQEYFSSLHKGFFKWIEDLFS
;
A
#
# COMPACT_ATOMS: atom_id res chain seq x y z
N MET A 1 -18.55 16.04 -15.42
CA MET A 1 -18.26 15.18 -14.24
C MET A 1 -17.64 16.05 -13.16
N LYS A 2 -18.33 16.22 -12.03
CA LYS A 2 -17.86 17.05 -10.91
C LYS A 2 -16.72 16.31 -10.19
N LYS A 3 -15.55 16.94 -10.12
CA LYS A 3 -14.41 16.50 -9.30
C LYS A 3 -14.87 16.42 -7.85
N LEU A 4 -14.89 15.21 -7.30
CA LEU A 4 -15.13 14.94 -5.89
C LEU A 4 -13.82 14.44 -5.27
N PHE A 5 -12.77 15.27 -5.34
CA PHE A 5 -11.72 15.19 -4.33
C PHE A 5 -12.29 15.94 -3.12
N LYS A 6 -12.99 15.19 -2.25
CA LYS A 6 -13.29 15.63 -0.89
C LYS A 6 -11.97 16.14 -0.31
N SER A 7 -11.98 17.36 0.23
CA SER A 7 -10.79 18.06 0.74
C SER A 7 -9.92 17.11 1.57
N ILE A 8 -8.83 16.62 0.99
CA ILE A 8 -7.85 15.82 1.71
C ILE A 8 -7.18 16.80 2.67
N ASN A 9 -7.24 16.51 3.97
CA ASN A 9 -6.52 17.31 4.95
C ASN A 9 -5.03 17.13 4.65
N VAL A 10 -4.25 18.20 4.55
CA VAL A 10 -2.82 18.12 4.19
C VAL A 10 -2.04 17.25 5.18
N ASN A 11 -2.53 17.11 6.42
CA ASN A 11 -1.98 16.17 7.42
C ASN A 11 -2.21 14.68 7.08
N ASP A 12 -3.22 14.34 6.25
CA ASP A 12 -3.46 12.99 5.72
C ASP A 12 -2.60 12.67 4.49
N MET A 13 -1.88 13.66 3.95
CA MET A 13 -0.90 13.48 2.86
C MET A 13 0.48 13.10 3.36
N ASN A 14 0.68 13.00 4.67
CA ASN A 14 1.92 12.48 5.23
C ASN A 14 2.12 11.03 4.79
N ARG A 15 3.36 10.69 4.44
CA ARG A 15 3.78 9.34 4.11
C ARG A 15 3.55 8.45 5.33
N ASP A 16 2.43 7.75 5.36
CA ASP A 16 2.08 6.82 6.42
C ASP A 16 2.88 5.54 6.21
N ASP A 17 4.13 5.55 6.67
CA ASP A 17 5.09 4.48 6.43
C ASP A 17 4.62 3.13 6.98
N PHE A 18 3.84 3.14 8.07
CA PHE A 18 3.22 1.93 8.61
C PHE A 18 2.16 1.37 7.67
N LEU A 19 1.23 2.23 7.22
CA LEU A 19 0.19 1.82 6.27
C LEU A 19 0.80 1.32 4.96
N ILE A 20 1.82 2.01 4.44
CA ILE A 20 2.51 1.61 3.21
C ILE A 20 3.20 0.26 3.39
N ALA A 21 3.96 0.08 4.49
CA ALA A 21 4.63 -1.18 4.77
C ALA A 21 3.62 -2.33 4.89
N TYR A 22 2.50 -2.11 5.57
CA TYR A 22 1.44 -3.08 5.72
C TYR A 22 0.81 -3.47 4.37
N ILE A 23 0.43 -2.48 3.55
CA ILE A 23 -0.12 -2.72 2.21
C ILE A 23 0.86 -3.53 1.37
N LEU A 24 2.14 -3.17 1.34
CA LEU A 24 3.14 -3.89 0.54
C LEU A 24 3.38 -5.31 1.07
N SER A 25 3.32 -5.52 2.39
CA SER A 25 3.40 -6.86 3.00
C SER A 25 2.22 -7.73 2.56
N GLU A 26 1.00 -7.22 2.69
CA GLU A 26 -0.21 -7.93 2.26
C GLU A 26 -0.14 -8.27 0.77
N VAL A 27 0.35 -7.37 -0.07
CA VAL A 27 0.53 -7.66 -1.50
C VAL A 27 1.58 -8.76 -1.70
N SER A 28 2.73 -8.64 -1.03
CA SER A 28 3.82 -9.62 -1.10
C SER A 28 3.37 -11.03 -0.74
N ASP A 29 2.59 -11.18 0.33
CA ASP A 29 2.17 -12.46 0.89
C ASP A 29 1.05 -13.13 0.08
N ASN A 30 0.36 -12.37 -0.77
CA ASN A 30 -0.87 -12.81 -1.41
C ASN A 30 -0.85 -12.75 -2.95
N GLN A 31 0.14 -12.14 -3.59
CA GLN A 31 0.25 -11.94 -5.06
C GLN A 31 0.34 -13.22 -5.92
N TYR A 32 0.47 -14.40 -5.32
CA TYR A 32 0.55 -15.69 -6.03
C TYR A 32 -0.54 -16.70 -5.64
N LYS A 33 -1.58 -16.26 -4.92
CA LYS A 33 -2.64 -17.15 -4.39
C LYS A 33 -3.81 -17.40 -5.34
N ASN A 34 -3.62 -17.31 -6.66
CA ASN A 34 -4.66 -17.50 -7.68
C ASN A 34 -5.92 -16.64 -7.47
N GLN A 35 -5.74 -15.37 -7.14
CA GLN A 35 -6.82 -14.40 -6.99
C GLN A 35 -6.62 -13.22 -7.95
N ASP A 36 -7.72 -12.64 -8.42
CA ASP A 36 -7.69 -11.54 -9.39
C ASP A 36 -7.11 -10.24 -8.80
N PHE A 37 -7.22 -10.08 -7.47
CA PHE A 37 -6.72 -8.95 -6.70
C PHE A 37 -6.70 -9.28 -5.20
N ILE A 38 -6.10 -8.39 -4.41
CA ILE A 38 -5.91 -8.53 -2.97
C ILE A 38 -6.82 -7.52 -2.27
N ASN A 39 -7.80 -7.99 -1.49
CA ASN A 39 -8.64 -7.13 -0.67
C ASN A 39 -7.97 -6.82 0.66
N ILE A 40 -7.50 -5.58 0.79
CA ILE A 40 -6.79 -5.12 1.99
C ILE A 40 -7.78 -4.36 2.88
N GLU A 41 -7.93 -4.85 4.10
CA GLU A 41 -8.69 -4.25 5.19
C GLU A 41 -7.76 -4.16 6.42
N ILE A 42 -7.70 -2.98 7.05
CA ILE A 42 -6.76 -2.73 8.15
C ILE A 42 -7.53 -2.03 9.27
N ASP A 43 -7.55 -2.65 10.45
CA ASP A 43 -8.21 -2.08 11.62
C ASP A 43 -7.64 -0.70 11.96
N GLY A 44 -8.53 0.25 12.23
CA GLY A 44 -8.16 1.63 12.52
C GLY A 44 -7.88 2.50 11.29
N TYR A 45 -7.92 1.95 10.07
CA TYR A 45 -7.77 2.72 8.83
C TYR A 45 -9.09 2.77 8.03
N PRO A 46 -9.58 3.98 7.70
CA PRO A 46 -10.72 4.13 6.79
C PRO A 46 -10.39 3.57 5.40
N LYS A 47 -11.38 2.94 4.75
CA LYS A 47 -11.24 2.37 3.39
C LYS A 47 -10.71 3.40 2.39
N GLU A 48 -11.18 4.64 2.46
CA GLU A 48 -10.76 5.72 1.57
C GLU A 48 -9.28 6.08 1.74
N LYS A 49 -8.75 5.96 2.97
CA LYS A 49 -7.33 6.19 3.25
C LYS A 49 -6.47 5.08 2.64
N ILE A 50 -6.91 3.83 2.75
CA ILE A 50 -6.24 2.68 2.12
C ILE A 50 -6.25 2.84 0.58
N ASP A 51 -7.39 3.20 0.00
CA ASP A 51 -7.56 3.41 -1.45
C ASP A 51 -6.64 4.51 -1.98
N TYR A 52 -6.54 5.61 -1.24
CA TYR A 52 -5.63 6.69 -1.57
C TYR A 52 -4.16 6.22 -1.61
N HIS A 53 -3.73 5.40 -0.66
CA HIS A 53 -2.35 4.90 -0.64
C HIS A 53 -2.10 3.84 -1.72
N ILE A 54 -3.07 2.99 -2.03
CA ILE A 54 -2.99 2.07 -3.20
C ILE A 54 -2.85 2.87 -4.49
N PHE A 55 -3.64 3.93 -4.66
CA PHE A 55 -3.55 4.83 -5.81
C PHE A 55 -2.14 5.45 -5.92
N LEU A 56 -1.59 5.99 -4.83
CA LEU A 56 -0.23 6.57 -4.84
C LEU A 56 0.85 5.53 -5.16
N LEU A 57 0.74 4.32 -4.59
CA LEU A 57 1.69 3.24 -4.86
C LEU A 57 1.63 2.78 -6.31
N LYS A 58 0.45 2.74 -6.90
CA LYS A 58 0.25 2.45 -8.33
C LYS A 58 0.85 3.55 -9.19
N ASP A 59 0.53 4.82 -8.92
CA ASP A 59 1.01 5.98 -9.68
C ASP A 59 2.55 6.08 -9.65
N ALA A 60 3.15 5.76 -8.49
CA ALA A 60 4.60 5.68 -8.34
C ALA A 60 5.22 4.40 -8.91
N GLY A 61 4.42 3.47 -9.44
CA GLY A 61 4.86 2.24 -10.10
C GLY A 61 5.41 1.19 -9.14
N PHE A 62 4.95 1.14 -7.88
CA PHE A 62 5.32 0.11 -6.91
C PHE A 62 4.42 -1.13 -6.99
N VAL A 63 3.13 -0.95 -7.27
CA VAL A 63 2.15 -2.04 -7.42
C VAL A 63 1.46 -1.97 -8.78
N THR A 64 0.97 -3.09 -9.26
CA THR A 64 -0.10 -3.09 -10.28
C THR A 64 -1.45 -3.28 -9.61
N VAL A 65 -2.51 -2.82 -10.29
CA VAL A 65 -3.88 -2.91 -9.79
C VAL A 65 -4.80 -3.51 -10.83
N ALA A 66 -5.88 -4.12 -10.37
CA ALA A 66 -7.04 -4.51 -11.15
C ALA A 66 -8.28 -3.81 -10.58
N GLU A 67 -9.27 -3.59 -11.43
CA GLU A 67 -10.53 -2.98 -11.03
C GLU A 67 -11.51 -4.07 -10.59
N ASN A 68 -12.14 -3.90 -9.42
CA ASN A 68 -13.20 -4.80 -8.97
C ASN A 68 -14.57 -4.42 -9.56
N LYS A 69 -15.63 -5.17 -9.22
CA LYS A 69 -17.01 -4.90 -9.69
C LYS A 69 -17.56 -3.53 -9.28
N GLU A 70 -17.00 -2.90 -8.26
CA GLU A 70 -17.39 -1.58 -7.74
C GLU A 70 -16.59 -0.43 -8.36
N LYS A 71 -15.73 -0.72 -9.35
CA LYS A 71 -14.80 0.23 -9.95
C LYS A 71 -13.71 0.74 -9.00
N ARG A 72 -13.37 -0.05 -7.98
CA ARG A 72 -12.29 0.23 -7.05
C ARG A 72 -11.01 -0.42 -7.54
N GLU A 73 -9.91 0.32 -7.50
CA GLU A 73 -8.58 -0.19 -7.82
C GLU A 73 -8.04 -1.02 -6.65
N MET A 74 -7.73 -2.28 -6.91
CA MET A 74 -7.27 -3.25 -5.93
C MET A 74 -5.89 -3.75 -6.34
N PRO A 75 -4.90 -3.83 -5.42
CA PRO A 75 -3.56 -4.26 -5.76
C PRO A 75 -3.55 -5.73 -6.15
N VAL A 76 -2.67 -6.10 -7.08
CA VAL A 76 -2.51 -7.47 -7.59
C VAL A 76 -1.14 -8.02 -7.26
N LEU A 77 -0.09 -7.28 -7.62
CA LEU A 77 1.29 -7.70 -7.45
C LEU A 77 2.22 -6.51 -7.19
N LEU A 78 3.35 -6.82 -6.56
CA LEU A 78 4.47 -5.90 -6.48
C LEU A 78 5.20 -5.90 -7.83
N THR A 79 5.46 -4.70 -8.34
CA THR A 79 6.45 -4.53 -9.40
C THR A 79 7.85 -4.77 -8.86
N TRP A 80 8.84 -4.86 -9.74
CA TRP A 80 10.25 -4.91 -9.34
C TRP A 80 10.66 -3.76 -8.43
N LYS A 81 10.26 -2.54 -8.79
CA LYS A 81 10.47 -1.35 -7.96
C LYS A 81 9.78 -1.46 -6.59
N GLY A 82 8.57 -2.03 -6.56
CA GLY A 82 7.82 -2.32 -5.34
C GLY A 82 8.56 -3.27 -4.41
N GLN A 83 9.13 -4.34 -4.95
CA GLN A 83 9.87 -5.33 -4.18
C GLN A 83 11.18 -4.79 -3.62
N GLU A 84 11.93 -4.01 -4.40
CA GLU A 84 13.15 -3.33 -3.92
C GLU A 84 12.84 -2.38 -2.77
N TYR A 85 11.79 -1.58 -2.93
CA TYR A 85 11.35 -0.64 -1.91
C TYR A 85 10.86 -1.35 -0.64
N PHE A 86 10.02 -2.38 -0.76
CA PHE A 86 9.56 -3.18 0.38
C PHE A 86 10.74 -3.84 1.12
N SER A 87 11.70 -4.39 0.38
CA SER A 87 12.93 -4.95 0.95
C SER A 87 13.75 -3.91 1.72
N SER A 88 13.78 -2.66 1.25
CA SER A 88 14.48 -1.55 1.93
C SER A 88 13.81 -1.15 3.25
N LEU A 89 12.46 -1.14 3.29
CA LEU A 89 11.69 -0.89 4.51
C LEU A 89 11.96 -1.98 5.56
N HIS A 90 11.92 -3.24 5.13
CA HIS A 90 12.18 -4.38 5.99
C HIS A 90 13.60 -4.32 6.58
N LYS A 91 14.62 -4.08 5.76
CA LYS A 91 16.00 -3.90 6.24
C LYS A 91 16.14 -2.76 7.25
N GLY A 92 15.49 -1.61 6.99
CA GLY A 92 15.50 -0.48 7.92
C GLY A 92 14.86 -0.80 9.26
N PHE A 93 13.74 -1.52 9.25
CA PHE A 93 13.04 -1.95 10.47
C PHE A 93 13.87 -2.92 11.32
N PHE A 94 14.47 -3.95 10.70
CA PHE A 94 15.32 -4.90 11.42
C PHE A 94 16.58 -4.23 11.99
N LYS A 95 17.22 -3.34 11.22
CA LYS A 95 18.34 -2.56 11.72
C LYS A 95 17.95 -1.72 12.94
N TRP A 96 16.80 -1.04 12.89
CA TRP A 96 16.31 -0.26 14.04
C TRP A 96 16.05 -1.13 15.27
N ILE A 97 15.52 -2.35 15.10
CA ILE A 97 15.38 -3.32 16.19
C ILE A 97 16.74 -3.72 16.75
N GLU A 98 17.70 -4.07 15.90
CA GLU A 98 19.06 -4.43 16.33
C GLU A 98 19.71 -3.30 17.14
N ASP A 99 19.61 -2.06 16.67
CA ASP A 99 20.13 -0.87 17.34
C ASP A 99 19.44 -0.61 18.71
N LEU A 100 18.18 -1.02 18.89
CA LEU A 100 17.43 -0.84 20.15
C LEU A 100 17.86 -1.83 21.25
N PHE A 101 18.36 -3.00 20.85
CA PHE A 101 18.78 -4.08 21.76
C PHE A 101 20.30 -4.24 21.87
N SER A 102 21.08 -3.34 21.23
CA SER A 102 22.54 -3.26 21.30
C SER A 102 23.00 -2.24 22.35
#